data_AF-A0A6L8BEI1-F1
#
_entry.id   AF-A0A6L8BEI1-F1
#
_cell.length_a   1.000
_cell.length_b   1.000
_cell.length_c   1.000
_cell.angle_alpha   90.00
_cell.angle_beta   90.00
_cell.angle_gamma   90.00
#
_symmetry.space_group_name_H-M   'P 1'
#
loop_
_entity.id
_entity.type
_entity.pdbx_description
1 polymer ?
#
loop_
_entity_poly.entity_id
_entity_poly.type
_entity_poly.pdbx_seq_one_letter_code
_entity_poly.pdbx_strand_id
1 'polypeptide(L)'
;MPEYSIESSYYTWVDQHNSSGLGENTPIATANLYDGVHAFVDGEFVTMRIPYPLGFYTKGFEGRIDDPDAGWKGRGLWVPSGDRTPWLMEGGQGTRPLVVHFQVRPDPLAK
;
A
#
# COMPACT_ATOMS: atom_id res chain seq x y z
N MET A 1 11.73 -0.86 23.45
CA MET A 1 12.84 -1.78 23.14
C MET A 1 12.99 -1.78 21.62
N PRO A 2 14.01 -1.10 21.06
CA PRO A 2 14.22 -1.01 19.61
C PRO A 2 14.46 -2.36 18.92
N GLU A 3 14.67 -3.41 19.71
CA GLU A 3 14.98 -4.77 19.29
C GLU A 3 13.74 -5.66 19.12
N TYR A 4 12.57 -5.21 19.56
CA TYR A 4 11.32 -5.95 19.42
C TYR A 4 10.38 -5.20 18.48
N SER A 5 10.06 -5.84 17.36
CA SER A 5 9.03 -5.36 16.45
C SER A 5 7.68 -5.92 16.86
N ILE A 6 6.69 -5.04 16.96
CA ILE A 6 5.28 -5.44 17.03
C ILE A 6 4.65 -5.44 15.63
N GLU A 7 5.39 -5.22 14.55
CA GLU A 7 4.84 -5.24 13.20
C GLU A 7 4.30 -6.62 12.83
N SER A 8 3.16 -6.66 12.15
CA SER A 8 2.47 -7.88 11.73
C SER A 8 2.36 -7.99 10.21
N SER A 9 3.50 -8.01 9.53
CA SER A 9 3.53 -8.29 8.09
C SER A 9 3.08 -9.73 7.84
N TYR A 10 2.07 -9.90 6.99
CA TYR A 10 1.40 -11.17 6.74
C TYR A 10 1.71 -11.74 5.36
N TYR A 11 1.77 -10.89 4.33
CA TYR A 11 2.11 -11.28 2.97
C TYR A 11 3.19 -10.39 2.37
N THR A 12 3.93 -10.96 1.44
CA THR A 12 4.87 -10.26 0.57
C THR A 12 4.43 -10.43 -0.87
N TRP A 13 4.57 -9.36 -1.63
CA TRP A 13 4.30 -9.25 -3.05
C TRP A 13 5.53 -8.67 -3.76
N VAL A 14 5.65 -8.86 -5.07
CA VAL A 14 6.74 -8.32 -5.87
C VAL A 14 6.15 -7.54 -7.05
N ASP A 15 6.49 -6.26 -7.13
CA ASP A 15 6.10 -5.38 -8.24
C ASP A 15 6.96 -5.64 -9.48
N GLN A 16 6.69 -6.74 -10.17
CA GLN A 16 7.48 -7.18 -11.31
C GLN A 16 7.52 -6.14 -12.47
N HIS A 17 6.50 -5.30 -12.58
CA HIS A 17 6.30 -4.44 -13.75
C HIS A 17 6.33 -2.94 -13.42
N ASN A 18 6.86 -2.56 -12.26
CA ASN A 18 6.95 -1.15 -11.85
C ASN A 18 5.60 -0.42 -11.91
N SER A 19 4.55 -1.09 -11.46
CA SER A 19 3.20 -0.54 -11.35
C SER A 19 3.10 0.54 -10.26
N SER A 20 3.91 0.44 -9.21
CA SER A 20 4.02 1.44 -8.14
C SER A 20 4.78 2.70 -8.55
N GLY A 21 5.69 2.59 -9.52
CA GLY A 21 6.66 3.66 -9.84
C GLY A 21 7.96 3.60 -9.01
N LEU A 22 8.12 2.61 -8.12
CA LEU A 22 9.29 2.44 -7.25
C LEU A 22 10.39 1.54 -7.83
N GLY A 23 10.24 1.08 -9.08
CA GLY A 23 11.17 0.17 -9.75
C GLY A 23 10.54 -1.18 -10.11
N GLU A 24 11.17 -1.87 -11.06
CA GLU A 24 10.80 -3.25 -11.40
C GLU A 24 11.35 -4.22 -10.35
N ASN A 25 10.58 -5.27 -10.07
CA ASN A 25 10.88 -6.31 -9.10
C ASN A 25 11.00 -5.82 -7.65
N THR A 26 10.37 -4.68 -7.33
CA THR A 26 10.35 -4.13 -5.97
C THR A 26 9.54 -5.02 -5.03
N PRO A 27 10.15 -5.61 -3.98
CA PRO A 27 9.41 -6.36 -2.98
C PRO A 27 8.57 -5.42 -2.11
N ILE A 28 7.33 -5.81 -1.82
CA ILE A 28 6.41 -5.06 -0.97
C ILE A 28 5.79 -6.00 0.06
N ALA A 29 5.96 -5.68 1.34
CA ALA A 29 5.30 -6.38 2.44
C ALA A 29 4.06 -5.61 2.91
N THR A 30 3.03 -6.33 3.36
CA THR A 30 1.92 -5.72 4.12
C THR A 30 2.47 -5.08 5.40
N ALA A 31 1.98 -3.90 5.79
CA ALA A 31 2.40 -3.19 7.01
C ALA A 31 1.21 -3.04 7.97
N ASN A 32 0.73 -4.16 8.50
CA ASN A 32 -0.60 -4.23 9.11
C ASN A 32 -0.73 -3.47 10.44
N LEU A 33 0.37 -3.32 11.19
CA LEU A 33 0.39 -2.54 12.42
C LEU A 33 1.06 -1.17 12.21
N TYR A 34 1.30 -0.81 10.95
CA TYR A 34 1.70 0.51 10.48
C TYR A 34 0.62 1.18 9.60
N ASP A 35 -0.58 0.58 9.49
CA ASP A 35 -1.69 1.05 8.66
C ASP A 35 -1.29 1.25 7.18
N GLY A 36 -0.54 0.32 6.57
CA GLY A 36 -0.04 0.55 5.22
C GLY A 36 0.68 -0.61 4.54
N VAL A 37 1.70 -0.26 3.76
CA VAL A 37 2.60 -1.20 3.07
C VAL A 37 4.06 -0.75 3.18
N HIS A 38 4.98 -1.71 3.16
CA HIS A 38 6.42 -1.47 3.17
C HIS A 38 7.02 -1.91 1.84
N ALA A 39 7.49 -0.97 1.03
CA ALA A 39 8.24 -1.27 -0.19
C ALA A 39 9.75 -1.30 0.12
N PHE A 40 10.47 -2.28 -0.40
CA PHE A 40 11.93 -2.37 -0.24
C PHE A 40 12.62 -1.77 -1.46
N VAL A 41 13.14 -0.56 -1.31
CA VAL A 41 13.70 0.28 -2.38
C VAL A 41 15.14 0.63 -2.01
N ASP A 42 16.09 0.39 -2.92
CA ASP A 42 17.51 0.73 -2.75
C ASP A 42 18.15 0.28 -1.42
N GLY A 43 17.72 -0.88 -0.89
CA GLY A 43 18.25 -1.45 0.35
C GLY A 43 17.53 -1.00 1.63
N GLU A 44 16.49 -0.16 1.52
CA GLU A 44 15.76 0.38 2.65
C GLU A 44 14.24 0.17 2.52
N PHE A 45 13.53 0.15 3.66
CA PHE A 45 12.08 0.07 3.66
C PHE A 45 11.45 1.47 3.61
N VAL A 46 10.68 1.70 2.55
CA VAL A 46 9.80 2.86 2.39
C VAL A 46 8.40 2.49 2.87
N THR A 47 7.90 3.16 3.90
CA THR A 47 6.57 2.90 4.47
C THR A 47 5.54 3.87 3.88
N MET A 48 4.56 3.33 3.17
CA MET A 48 3.41 4.09 2.67
C MET A 48 2.22 3.85 3.61
N ARG A 49 2.01 4.79 4.54
CA ARG A 49 1.00 4.72 5.59
C ARG A 49 -0.28 5.48 5.22
N ILE A 50 -1.42 4.91 5.57
CA ILE A 50 -2.73 5.56 5.53
C ILE A 50 -3.08 6.06 6.93
N PRO A 51 -3.23 7.38 7.13
CA PRO A 51 -3.51 7.92 8.45
C PRO A 51 -4.96 7.73 8.87
N TYR A 52 -5.89 7.64 7.92
CA TYR A 52 -7.33 7.47 8.16
C TYR A 52 -8.02 6.77 6.96
N PRO A 53 -9.07 5.96 7.18
CA PRO A 53 -9.56 5.55 8.49
C PRO A 53 -8.54 4.66 9.23
N LEU A 54 -8.55 4.72 10.56
CA LEU A 54 -7.61 3.94 11.37
C LEU A 54 -7.87 2.43 11.25
N GLY A 55 -6.80 1.64 11.38
CA GLY A 55 -6.88 0.18 11.34
C GLY A 55 -6.83 -0.40 9.94
N PHE A 56 -6.08 0.21 9.03
CA PHE A 56 -5.92 -0.32 7.67
C PHE A 56 -5.12 -1.62 7.70
N TYR A 57 -5.79 -2.73 7.44
CA TYR A 57 -5.23 -4.07 7.60
C TYR A 57 -5.04 -4.75 6.24
N THR A 58 -3.91 -4.49 5.61
CA THR A 58 -3.54 -4.88 4.24
C THR A 58 -3.58 -6.40 4.00
N LYS A 59 -4.34 -6.85 2.98
CA LYS A 59 -4.43 -8.30 2.65
C LYS A 59 -4.21 -8.71 1.21
N GLY A 60 -4.11 -7.76 0.28
CA GLY A 60 -3.86 -8.08 -1.13
C GLY A 60 -3.10 -6.96 -1.82
N PHE A 61 -2.64 -7.24 -3.03
CA PHE A 61 -1.94 -6.29 -3.89
C PHE A 61 -2.37 -6.50 -5.33
N GLU A 62 -2.84 -5.44 -5.96
CA GLU A 62 -3.10 -5.40 -7.39
C GLU A 62 -2.33 -4.22 -7.99
N GLY A 63 -1.24 -4.52 -8.71
CA GLY A 63 -0.52 -3.53 -9.48
C GLY A 63 -1.20 -3.32 -10.82
N ARG A 64 -1.50 -2.06 -11.18
CA ARG A 64 -2.11 -1.75 -12.49
C ARG A 64 -1.33 -0.65 -13.20
N ILE A 65 -1.23 -0.80 -14.51
CA ILE A 65 -0.79 0.21 -15.46
C ILE A 65 -1.97 0.43 -16.39
N ASP A 66 -2.80 1.42 -16.07
CA ASP A 66 -4.00 1.76 -16.81
C ASP A 66 -3.66 2.54 -18.09
N ASP A 67 -2.59 3.35 -18.07
CA ASP A 67 -2.07 4.08 -19.24
C ASP A 67 -0.53 4.17 -19.16
N PRO A 68 0.22 3.50 -20.06
CA PRO A 68 1.68 3.52 -20.04
C PRO A 68 2.26 4.90 -20.40
N ASP A 69 1.53 5.73 -21.14
CA ASP A 69 1.98 7.04 -21.63
C ASP A 69 1.67 8.17 -20.62
N ALA A 70 0.76 7.95 -19.66
CA ALA A 70 0.41 8.91 -18.62
C ALA A 70 1.43 8.99 -17.46
N GLY A 71 2.57 8.30 -17.55
CA GLY A 71 3.64 8.33 -16.56
C GLY A 71 3.21 7.77 -15.20
N TRP A 72 3.43 8.55 -14.13
CA TRP A 72 3.09 8.14 -12.76
C TRP A 72 1.58 8.15 -12.49
N LYS A 73 0.80 8.90 -13.28
CA LYS A 73 -0.66 8.99 -13.13
C LYS A 73 -1.41 7.79 -13.68
N GLY A 74 -0.84 7.15 -14.69
CA GLY A 74 -1.44 5.98 -15.36
C GLY A 74 -1.15 4.66 -14.66
N ARG A 75 -0.55 4.69 -13.47
CA ARG A 75 -0.18 3.49 -12.72
C ARG A 75 -0.40 3.67 -11.22
N GLY A 76 -0.47 2.55 -10.50
CA GLY A 76 -0.52 2.53 -9.05
C GLY A 76 -0.72 1.13 -8.48
N LEU A 77 -0.84 1.08 -7.16
CA LEU A 77 -1.17 -0.12 -6.41
C LEU A 77 -2.57 0.01 -5.81
N TRP A 78 -3.39 -1.01 -6.00
CA TRP A 78 -4.70 -1.14 -5.37
C TRP A 78 -4.61 -2.21 -4.30
N VAL A 79 -4.88 -1.78 -3.07
CA VAL A 79 -4.59 -2.57 -1.88
C VAL A 79 -5.87 -2.67 -1.06
N PRO A 80 -6.54 -3.84 -1.04
CA PRO A 80 -7.72 -4.03 -0.23
C PRO A 80 -7.36 -4.12 1.25
N SER A 81 -8.20 -3.49 2.08
CA SER A 81 -8.22 -3.76 3.50
C SER A 81 -8.92 -5.09 3.77
N GLY A 82 -8.36 -5.90 4.65
CA GLY A 82 -8.80 -7.24 5.00
C GLY A 82 -9.89 -7.31 6.07
N ASP A 83 -10.55 -6.19 6.36
CA ASP A 83 -11.53 -6.09 7.43
C ASP A 83 -12.78 -6.92 7.11
N ARG A 84 -13.07 -7.88 7.99
CA ARG A 84 -14.25 -8.75 7.86
C ARG A 84 -15.52 -8.10 8.40
N THR A 85 -15.36 -7.03 9.18
CA THR A 85 -16.44 -6.31 9.87
C THR A 85 -16.25 -4.80 9.73
N PRO A 86 -16.38 -4.22 8.52
CA PRO A 86 -16.12 -2.80 8.28
C PRO A 86 -16.97 -1.86 9.13
N TRP A 87 -18.13 -2.32 9.63
CA TRP A 87 -18.98 -1.54 10.54
C TRP A 87 -18.44 -1.39 11.97
N LEU A 88 -17.36 -2.10 12.33
CA LEU A 88 -16.64 -1.92 13.60
C LEU A 88 -15.43 -0.98 13.46
N MET A 89 -15.16 -0.50 12.24
CA MET A 89 -14.14 0.51 11.99
C MET A 89 -14.72 1.92 12.11
N GLU A 90 -13.85 2.90 11.91
CA GLU A 90 -14.25 4.28 11.69
C GLU A 90 -15.31 4.39 10.58
N GLY A 91 -16.36 5.18 10.83
CA GLY A 91 -17.55 5.30 9.98
C GLY A 91 -18.76 4.48 10.44
N GLY A 92 -18.58 3.38 11.18
CA GLY A 92 -19.66 2.63 11.83
C GLY A 92 -20.62 1.90 10.87
N GLN A 93 -21.90 1.75 11.29
CA GLN A 93 -22.89 0.98 10.52
C GLN A 93 -23.08 1.57 9.11
N GLY A 94 -22.92 0.71 8.09
CA GLY A 94 -23.02 1.11 6.67
C GLY A 94 -21.68 1.33 5.98
N THR A 95 -20.56 1.31 6.71
CA THR A 95 -19.21 1.33 6.12
C THR A 95 -19.02 0.16 5.16
N ARG A 96 -18.45 0.44 3.99
CA ARG A 96 -18.18 -0.53 2.92
C ARG A 96 -16.72 -1.00 3.00
N PRO A 97 -16.38 -2.15 2.37
CA PRO A 97 -14.99 -2.55 2.21
C PRO A 97 -14.15 -1.45 1.57
N LEU A 98 -12.91 -1.28 2.05
CA LEU A 98 -11.97 -0.27 1.60
C LEU A 98 -10.94 -0.88 0.65
N VAL A 99 -10.67 -0.19 -0.46
CA VAL A 99 -9.49 -0.41 -1.29
C VAL A 99 -8.75 0.92 -1.39
N VAL A 100 -7.47 0.89 -1.09
CA VAL A 100 -6.60 2.07 -1.14
C VAL A 100 -5.83 2.06 -2.45
N HIS A 101 -5.82 3.20 -3.14
CA HIS A 101 -4.99 3.42 -4.32
C HIS A 101 -3.73 4.20 -3.91
N PHE A 102 -2.59 3.53 -3.92
CA PHE A 102 -1.29 4.17 -3.72
C PHE A 102 -0.71 4.57 -5.07
N GLN A 103 -0.34 5.85 -5.16
CA GLN A 103 0.25 6.42 -6.35
C GLN A 103 1.46 7.26 -5.95
N VAL A 104 2.62 6.92 -6.52
CA VAL A 104 3.91 7.51 -6.16
C VAL A 104 4.38 8.42 -7.28
N ARG A 105 4.75 9.65 -6.94
CA ARG A 105 5.37 10.59 -7.88
C ARG A 105 6.87 10.31 -7.96
N PRO A 106 7.49 10.43 -9.16
CA PRO A 106 8.94 10.32 -9.30
C PRO A 106 9.68 11.49 -8.64
N ASP A 107 9.04 12.65 -8.59
CA ASP A 107 9.56 13.84 -7.91
C ASP A 107 8.41 14.73 -7.37
N PRO A 108 8.69 15.64 -6.41
CA PRO A 108 7.65 16.48 -5.80
C PRO A 108 6.93 17.45 -6.76
N LEU A 109 7.51 17.75 -7.92
CA LEU A 109 7.00 18.71 -8.90
C LEU A 109 6.34 18.03 -10.11
N ALA A 110 6.39 16.69 -10.20
CA ALA A 110 5.77 15.91 -11.26
C ALA A 110 4.28 16.25 -11.38
N LYS A 111 3.84 16.68 -12.57
CA LYS A 111 2.48 17.21 -12.78
C LYS A 111 1.45 16.16 -13.07
#